data_AF-A0A5S9MEA9-F1
#
_entry.id   AF-A0A5S9MEA9-F1
#
_cell.length_a   1.000
_cell.length_b   1.000
_cell.length_c   1.000
_cell.angle_alpha   90.00
_cell.angle_beta   90.00
_cell.angle_gamma   90.00
#
_symmetry.space_group_name_H-M   'P 1'
#
loop_
_entity.id
_entity.type
_entity.pdbx_description
1 polymer ?
#
loop_
_entity_poly.entity_id
_entity_poly.type
_entity_poly.pdbx_seq_one_letter_code
_entity_poly.pdbx_strand_id
1 'polypeptide(L)'
;MLISPEDVRAYTVFESVKNRSDELLESDIIEAEAEVFRIVGHKFTSEKNQPLPEKAKIALIKMAQFFALINGDESIIKGYKSEKIGDYSYTLADGNAVSKPDVYNLLIDFIESRENRQKIQAASN
;
A
#
# COMPACT_ATOMS: atom_id res chain seq x y z
N MET A 1 -6.49 -11.82 -0.16
CA MET A 1 -5.39 -10.91 -0.52
C MET A 1 -5.27 -10.84 -2.03
N LEU A 2 -4.88 -9.67 -2.52
CA LEU A 2 -4.69 -9.36 -3.94
C LEU A 2 -3.27 -9.63 -4.42
N ILE A 3 -2.31 -9.71 -3.50
CA ILE A 3 -0.91 -10.11 -3.72
C ILE A 3 -0.47 -11.07 -2.61
N SER A 4 0.58 -11.84 -2.88
CA SER A 4 1.18 -12.78 -1.93
C SER A 4 2.46 -12.23 -1.28
N PRO A 5 2.90 -12.80 -0.15
CA PRO A 5 4.22 -12.52 0.41
C PRO A 5 5.37 -12.73 -0.60
N GLU A 6 5.25 -13.73 -1.48
CA GLU A 6 6.25 -14.00 -2.53
C GLU A 6 6.31 -12.87 -3.56
N ASP A 7 5.18 -12.28 -3.96
CA ASP A 7 5.17 -11.13 -4.88
C ASP A 7 5.99 -9.95 -4.32
N VAL A 8 5.89 -9.70 -3.02
CA VAL A 8 6.64 -8.63 -2.34
C VAL A 8 8.14 -8.97 -2.29
N ARG A 9 8.48 -10.22 -1.96
CA ARG A 9 9.88 -10.68 -1.91
C ARG A 9 10.57 -10.69 -3.27
N ALA A 10 9.85 -11.07 -4.32
CA ALA A 10 10.36 -11.10 -5.68
C ALA A 10 10.68 -9.69 -6.21
N TYR A 11 9.96 -8.67 -5.73
CA TYR A 11 10.16 -7.28 -6.11
C TYR A 11 11.24 -6.57 -5.29
N THR A 12 11.30 -6.81 -3.98
CA THR A 12 12.14 -6.05 -3.07
C THR A 12 13.62 -6.44 -3.13
N VAL A 13 14.49 -5.44 -3.04
CA VAL A 13 15.94 -5.64 -2.84
C VAL A 13 16.36 -5.53 -1.37
N PHE A 14 15.43 -5.18 -0.47
CA PHE A 14 15.72 -5.01 0.94
C PHE A 14 15.71 -6.35 1.68
N GLU A 15 16.85 -6.74 2.22
CA GLU A 15 17.00 -8.02 2.96
C GLU A 15 16.09 -8.10 4.19
N SER A 16 15.80 -6.98 4.86
CA SER A 16 14.85 -6.94 5.98
C SER A 16 13.44 -7.36 5.57
N VAL A 17 13.00 -6.97 4.37
CA VAL A 17 11.70 -7.37 3.81
C VAL A 17 11.75 -8.81 3.32
N LYS A 18 12.85 -9.26 2.71
CA LYS A 18 13.00 -10.66 2.26
C LYS A 18 12.91 -11.65 3.43
N ASN A 19 13.54 -11.33 4.55
CA ASN A 19 13.63 -12.19 5.73
C ASN A 19 12.43 -12.06 6.69
N ARG A 20 11.47 -11.18 6.40
CA ARG A 20 10.26 -11.00 7.22
C ARG A 20 9.36 -12.23 7.12
N SER A 21 8.77 -12.66 8.23
CA SER A 21 7.88 -13.84 8.23
C SER A 21 6.63 -13.60 7.38
N ASP A 22 6.07 -14.68 6.84
CA ASP A 22 4.86 -14.64 6.01
C ASP A 22 3.71 -13.98 6.76
N GLU A 23 3.48 -14.36 8.01
CA GLU A 23 2.43 -13.80 8.87
C GLU A 23 2.52 -12.26 9.03
N LEU A 24 3.74 -11.74 9.17
CA LEU A 24 3.97 -10.31 9.28
C LEU A 24 3.83 -9.62 7.92
N LEU A 25 4.31 -10.24 6.85
CA LEU A 25 4.23 -9.68 5.50
C LEU A 25 2.78 -9.68 4.99
N GLU A 26 1.96 -10.67 5.37
CA GLU A 26 0.52 -10.69 5.14
C GLU A 26 -0.17 -9.51 5.85
N SER A 27 0.24 -9.20 7.08
CA SER A 27 -0.28 -8.04 7.81
C SER A 27 0.08 -6.72 7.09
N ASP A 28 1.31 -6.57 6.62
CA ASP A 28 1.73 -5.39 5.84
C ASP A 28 0.99 -5.29 4.49
N ILE A 29 0.69 -6.43 3.85
CA ILE A 29 -0.12 -6.49 2.62
C ILE A 29 -1.56 -6.02 2.91
N ILE A 30 -2.14 -6.37 4.05
CA ILE A 30 -3.48 -5.90 4.44
C ILE A 30 -3.48 -4.38 4.64
N GLU A 31 -2.45 -3.81 5.28
CA GLU A 31 -2.29 -2.35 5.40
C GLU A 31 -2.16 -1.67 4.02
N ALA A 32 -1.36 -2.27 3.13
CA ALA A 32 -1.21 -1.82 1.76
C ALA A 32 -2.53 -1.82 0.97
N GLU A 33 -3.31 -2.90 1.09
CA GLU A 33 -4.64 -3.01 0.47
C GLU A 33 -5.57 -1.90 0.97
N ALA A 34 -5.64 -1.69 2.29
CA ALA A 34 -6.47 -0.66 2.89
C ALA A 34 -6.11 0.74 2.36
N GLU A 35 -4.83 1.05 2.26
CA GLU A 35 -4.37 2.35 1.77
C GLU A 35 -4.63 2.53 0.27
N VAL A 36 -4.37 1.50 -0.54
CA VAL A 36 -4.68 1.53 -1.98
C VAL A 36 -6.19 1.70 -2.20
N PHE A 37 -7.03 0.96 -1.48
CA PHE A 37 -8.49 1.11 -1.58
C PHE A 37 -8.97 2.48 -1.15
N ARG A 38 -8.32 3.09 -0.16
CA ARG A 38 -8.59 4.47 0.25
C ARG A 38 -8.29 5.46 -0.88
N ILE A 39 -7.19 5.26 -1.61
CA ILE A 39 -6.80 6.09 -2.76
C ILE A 39 -7.81 5.93 -3.91
N VAL A 40 -8.12 4.70 -4.32
CA VAL A 40 -9.00 4.45 -5.48
C VAL A 40 -10.50 4.56 -5.16
N GLY A 41 -10.87 4.53 -3.88
CA GLY A 41 -12.24 4.66 -3.41
C GLY A 41 -13.09 3.39 -3.49
N HIS A 42 -12.51 2.25 -3.87
CA HIS A 42 -13.21 0.98 -4.02
C HIS A 42 -12.26 -0.22 -3.85
N LYS A 43 -12.80 -1.44 -3.77
CA LYS A 43 -12.01 -2.70 -3.70
C LYS A 43 -11.85 -3.33 -5.09
N PHE A 44 -10.75 -4.03 -5.33
CA PHE A 44 -10.55 -4.82 -6.56
C PHE A 44 -11.23 -6.21 -6.56
N THR A 45 -12.42 -6.31 -5.95
CA THR A 45 -13.15 -7.59 -5.80
C THR A 45 -14.13 -7.89 -6.94
N SER A 46 -14.36 -6.94 -7.85
CA SER A 46 -15.30 -7.11 -8.96
C SER A 46 -14.68 -7.88 -10.13
N GLU A 47 -15.49 -8.63 -10.89
CA GLU A 47 -15.03 -9.41 -12.05
C GLU A 47 -14.31 -8.56 -13.10
N LYS A 48 -14.72 -7.29 -13.29
CA LYS A 48 -14.04 -6.32 -14.19
C LYS A 48 -12.58 -6.05 -13.81
N ASN A 49 -12.21 -6.32 -12.55
CA ASN A 49 -10.89 -6.12 -12.00
C ASN A 49 -10.15 -7.46 -11.82
N GLN A 50 -10.66 -8.54 -12.41
CA GLN A 50 -10.07 -9.88 -12.38
C GLN A 50 -9.68 -10.31 -13.80
N PRO A 51 -8.41 -10.67 -14.06
CA PRO A 51 -7.30 -10.67 -13.11
C PRO A 51 -6.94 -9.25 -12.66
N LEU A 52 -6.35 -9.14 -11.47
CA LEU A 52 -5.90 -7.87 -10.91
C LEU A 52 -5.05 -7.09 -11.94
N PRO A 53 -5.40 -5.83 -12.28
CA PRO A 53 -4.63 -5.05 -13.24
C PRO A 53 -3.18 -4.87 -12.79
N GLU A 54 -2.23 -5.01 -13.70
CA GLU A 54 -0.79 -4.99 -13.39
C GLU A 54 -0.36 -3.70 -12.66
N LYS A 55 -0.91 -2.55 -13.07
CA LYS A 55 -0.65 -1.27 -12.39
C LYS A 55 -1.11 -1.29 -10.92
N ALA A 56 -2.26 -1.88 -10.64
CA ALA A 56 -2.78 -2.04 -9.27
C ALA A 56 -1.92 -3.03 -8.47
N LYS A 57 -1.48 -4.12 -9.09
CA LYS A 57 -0.55 -5.09 -8.49
C LYS A 57 0.76 -4.42 -8.06
N ILE A 58 1.39 -3.66 -8.95
CA ILE A 58 2.64 -2.94 -8.65
C ILE A 58 2.44 -1.91 -7.53
N ALA A 59 1.30 -1.18 -7.53
CA ALA A 59 0.99 -0.23 -6.48
C ALA A 59 0.87 -0.91 -5.10
N LEU A 60 0.18 -2.05 -5.03
CA LEU A 60 0.05 -2.85 -3.81
C LEU A 60 1.41 -3.37 -3.33
N ILE A 61 2.25 -3.89 -4.23
CA ILE A 61 3.59 -4.39 -3.89
C ILE A 61 4.46 -3.27 -3.32
N LYS A 62 4.48 -2.09 -3.97
CA LYS A 62 5.25 -0.93 -3.49
C LYS A 62 4.79 -0.47 -2.11
N MET A 63 3.49 -0.44 -1.89
CA MET A 63 2.90 -0.03 -0.61
C MET A 63 3.17 -1.07 0.48
N ALA A 64 3.07 -2.36 0.18
CA ALA A 64 3.39 -3.45 1.11
C ALA A 64 4.86 -3.44 1.51
N GLN A 65 5.79 -3.22 0.56
CA GLN A 65 7.21 -3.06 0.87
C GLN A 65 7.44 -1.88 1.82
N PHE A 66 6.74 -0.76 1.63
CA PHE A 66 6.84 0.40 2.51
C PHE A 66 6.38 0.06 3.94
N PHE A 67 5.22 -0.57 4.10
CA PHE A 67 4.73 -1.00 5.42
C PHE A 67 5.68 -2.01 6.09
N ALA A 68 6.19 -2.98 5.33
CA ALA A 68 7.16 -3.95 5.83
C ALA A 68 8.47 -3.30 6.31
N LEU A 69 8.93 -2.23 5.65
CA LEU A 69 10.11 -1.47 6.07
C LEU A 69 9.84 -0.70 7.37
N ILE A 70 8.71 0.02 7.46
CA ILE A 70 8.43 0.82 8.66
C ILE A 70 8.08 -0.04 9.88
N ASN A 71 7.39 -1.16 9.66
CA ASN A 71 7.01 -2.10 10.72
C ASN A 71 8.17 -3.04 11.09
N GLY A 72 9.19 -3.16 10.24
CA GLY A 72 10.37 -3.99 10.47
C GLY A 72 11.50 -3.29 11.22
N ASP A 73 11.45 -1.96 11.30
CA ASP A 73 12.47 -1.17 11.98
C ASP A 73 11.91 -0.61 13.30
N GLU A 74 12.28 -1.26 14.41
CA GLU A 74 11.87 -0.83 15.75
C GLU A 74 12.31 0.60 16.08
N SER A 75 13.36 1.13 15.43
CA SER A 75 13.81 2.51 15.66
C SER A 75 12.83 3.54 15.08
N ILE A 76 12.10 3.19 14.03
CA ILE A 76 11.01 4.01 13.47
C ILE A 76 9.80 4.00 14.42
N ILE A 77 9.53 2.85 15.06
CA ILE A 77 8.43 2.70 16.01
C ILE A 77 8.74 3.35 17.36
N LYS A 78 10.01 3.29 17.82
CA LYS A 78 10.47 3.80 19.13
C LYS A 78 10.98 5.25 19.08
N GLY A 79 11.40 5.74 17.91
CA GLY A 79 11.90 7.10 17.68
C GLY A 79 10.77 8.12 17.53
N TYR A 80 10.14 8.50 18.64
CA TYR A 80 9.11 9.55 18.68
C TYR A 80 9.58 10.93 18.14
N LYS A 81 8.60 11.75 17.69
CA LYS A 81 8.48 13.24 17.82
C LYS A 81 8.64 14.10 16.56
N SER A 82 7.63 14.15 15.67
CA SER A 82 7.21 15.41 15.01
C SER A 82 5.87 15.25 14.29
N GLU A 83 4.84 15.97 14.76
CA GLU A 83 3.57 16.11 14.07
C GLU A 83 3.71 17.19 12.98
N LYS A 84 3.73 16.78 11.71
CA LYS A 84 3.20 17.62 10.63
C LYS A 84 2.19 16.82 9.83
N ILE A 85 0.94 17.22 10.03
CA ILE A 85 -0.28 16.72 9.39
C ILE A 85 -0.15 16.95 7.87
N GLY A 86 0.19 15.92 7.10
CA GLY A 86 0.09 15.97 5.65
C GLY A 86 0.95 14.95 4.90
N ASP A 87 2.26 14.94 5.16
CA ASP A 87 3.25 14.28 4.30
C ASP A 87 4.14 13.33 5.11
N TYR A 88 3.74 12.06 5.22
CA TYR A 88 4.45 11.03 5.97
C TYR A 88 5.82 10.69 5.33
N SER A 89 6.90 11.25 5.89
CA SER A 89 8.27 10.75 5.72
C SER A 89 8.84 10.28 7.05
N TYR A 90 9.39 9.06 7.08
CA TYR A 90 9.96 8.42 8.27
C TYR A 90 11.48 8.40 8.16
N THR A 91 12.22 8.96 9.11
CA THR A 91 13.69 8.88 9.07
C THR A 91 14.16 7.55 9.65
N LEU A 92 14.88 6.75 8.86
CA LEU A 92 15.60 5.56 9.28
C LEU A 92 16.75 5.90 10.23
N ALA A 93 17.20 4.92 11.01
CA ALA A 93 18.33 5.07 11.94
C ALA A 93 19.65 5.53 11.27
N ASP A 94 19.80 5.35 9.95
CA ASP A 94 20.94 5.79 9.16
C ASP A 94 20.81 7.24 8.63
N GLY A 95 19.71 7.93 8.95
CA GLY A 95 19.41 9.29 8.52
C GLY A 95 18.66 9.38 7.19
N ASN A 96 18.37 8.26 6.50
CA ASN A 96 17.60 8.26 5.26
C ASN A 96 16.09 8.28 5.54
N ALA A 97 15.34 9.16 4.88
CA ALA A 97 13.89 9.18 5.03
C ALA A 97 13.20 8.12 4.12
N VAL A 98 12.51 7.14 4.70
CA VAL A 98 11.52 6.29 4.03
C VAL A 98 10.20 7.06 3.96
N SER A 99 9.90 7.57 2.77
CA SER A 99 8.61 8.18 2.47
C SER A 99 7.66 7.17 1.86
N LYS A 100 6.35 7.43 2.05
CA LYS A 100 5.32 6.63 1.37
C LYS A 100 5.53 6.70 -0.14
N PRO A 101 5.47 5.57 -0.87
CA PRO A 101 5.66 5.58 -2.31
C PRO A 101 4.55 6.35 -3.02
N ASP A 102 4.93 7.16 -4.00
CA ASP A 102 3.96 7.75 -4.93
C ASP A 102 3.47 6.68 -5.92
N VAL A 103 2.26 6.19 -5.65
CA VAL A 103 1.54 5.23 -6.49
C VAL A 103 0.37 5.87 -7.23
N TYR A 104 0.20 7.20 -7.16
CA TYR A 104 -0.97 7.88 -7.72
C TYR A 104 -1.08 7.64 -9.23
N ASN A 105 0.02 7.79 -9.97
CA ASN A 105 0.03 7.58 -11.42
C ASN A 105 -0.21 6.12 -11.84
N LEU A 106 0.05 5.16 -10.95
CA LEU A 106 -0.32 3.76 -11.18
C LEU A 106 -1.83 3.53 -10.97
N LEU A 107 -2.42 4.30 -10.06
CA LEU A 107 -3.80 4.11 -9.61
C LEU A 107 -4.81 5.01 -10.31
N ILE A 108 -4.38 6.06 -11.00
CA ILE A 108 -5.24 7.13 -11.54
C ILE A 108 -6.42 6.61 -12.38
N ASP A 109 -6.18 5.59 -13.21
CA ASP A 109 -7.20 4.99 -14.09
C ASP A 109 -8.29 4.22 -13.31
N PHE A 110 -8.03 3.89 -12.04
CA PHE A 110 -8.93 3.14 -11.17
C PHE A 110 -9.63 4.04 -10.15
N ILE A 111 -9.30 5.32 -10.05
CA ILE A 111 -9.90 6.20 -9.06
C ILE A 111 -11.39 6.44 -9.41
N GLU A 112 -12.29 6.02 -8.52
CA GLU A 112 -13.70 6.36 -8.67
C GLU A 112 -13.92 7.85 -8.39
N SER A 113 -14.22 8.59 -9.45
CA SER A 113 -14.66 9.98 -9.33
C SER A 113 -15.86 10.06 -8.38
N ARG A 114 -15.98 11.17 -7.63
CA ARG A 114 -17.11 11.38 -6.72
C ARG A 114 -18.47 11.29 -7.44
N GLU A 115 -18.53 11.64 -8.72
CA GLU A 115 -19.73 11.49 -9.56
C GLU A 115 -20.12 10.02 -9.80
N ASN A 116 -19.14 9.13 -10.00
CA ASN A 116 -19.41 7.71 -10.19
C ASN A 116 -19.96 7.04 -8.92
N ARG A 117 -19.48 7.45 -7.73
CA ARG A 117 -20.02 6.96 -6.45
C ARG A 117 -21.50 7.32 -6.25
N GLN A 118 -21.92 8.52 -6.61
CA GLN A 118 -23.33 8.94 -6.50
C GLN A 118 -24.25 8.18 -7.47
N LYS A 119 -23.79 7.89 -8.69
CA LYS A 119 -24.55 7.11 -9.67
C LYS A 119 -24.74 5.65 -9.24
N ILE A 120 -23.71 5.03 -8.65
CA ILE A 120 -23.80 3.64 -8.15
C ILE A 120 -24.76 3.54 -6.96
N GLN A 121 -24.73 4.53 -6.05
CA GLN A 121 -25.64 4.59 -4.90
C GLN A 121 -27.10 4.80 -5.32
N ALA A 122 -27.35 5.59 -6.37
CA ALA A 122 -28.69 5.85 -6.89
C ALA A 122 -29.27 4.69 -7.70
N ALA A 123 -28.44 3.87 -8.35
CA ALA A 123 -28.87 2.71 -9.14
C ALA A 123 -29.11 1.44 -8.31
N SER A 124 -28.82 1.47 -7.01
CA SER A 124 -28.99 0.34 -6.08
C SER A 124 -30.23 0.47 -5.18
N ASN A 125 -31.11 1.46 -5.45
CA ASN A 125 -32.37 1.70 -4.75
C ASN A 125 -33.57 1.47 -5.67
#